data_AF-A0A8S3DPQ8-F1
#
_entry.id   AF-A0A8S3DPQ8-F1
#
_cell.length_a   1.000
_cell.length_b   1.000
_cell.length_c   1.000
_cell.angle_alpha   90.00
_cell.angle_beta   90.00
_cell.angle_gamma   90.00
#
_symmetry.space_group_name_H-M   'P 1'
#
loop_
_entity.id
_entity.type
_entity.pdbx_description
1 polymer ?
#
loop_
_entity_poly.entity_id
_entity_poly.type
_entity_poly.pdbx_seq_one_letter_code
_entity_poly.pdbx_strand_id
1 'polypeptide(L)'
;VLLITQPDRWTAASMYQATRIFASNMDAKMAQRFYNILLLPRIRDDIDEYKKLNFHLYMALRKALFKPSAFFKGIILPLCEFIHVHSGESLSLCRGVRDEVFLILQPINIIWL
;
A
#
# COMPACT_ATOMS: atom_id res chain seq x y z
N VAL A 1 -11.67 -17.40 1.83
CA VAL A 1 -10.48 -18.27 1.67
C VAL A 1 -9.19 -17.57 2.09
N LEU A 2 -8.89 -16.35 1.63
CA LEU A 2 -7.61 -15.67 1.96
C LEU A 2 -7.39 -15.35 3.46
N LEU A 3 -8.45 -15.26 4.26
CA LEU A 3 -8.33 -15.08 5.72
C LEU A 3 -7.88 -16.36 6.45
N ILE A 4 -8.04 -17.53 5.82
CA ILE A 4 -7.63 -18.83 6.39
C ILE A 4 -6.10 -18.92 6.43
N THR A 5 -5.41 -18.27 5.48
CA THR A 5 -3.95 -18.25 5.40
C THR A 5 -3.27 -17.31 6.38
N GLN A 6 -4.01 -16.74 7.36
CA GLN A 6 -3.52 -15.85 8.41
C GLN A 6 -2.57 -14.76 7.86
N PRO A 7 -3.09 -13.85 7.03
CA PRO A 7 -2.27 -12.88 6.32
C PRO A 7 -1.52 -11.90 7.25
N ASP A 8 -2.00 -11.72 8.48
CA ASP A 8 -1.34 -10.93 9.54
C ASP A 8 0.06 -11.49 9.87
N ARG A 9 0.27 -12.80 9.70
CA ARG A 9 1.55 -13.47 9.97
C ARG A 9 2.45 -13.59 8.75
N TRP A 10 2.06 -13.04 7.61
CA TRP A 10 2.87 -13.15 6.41
C TRP A 10 4.18 -12.38 6.55
N THR A 11 5.26 -12.93 5.99
CA THR A 11 6.51 -12.19 5.88
C THR A 11 6.38 -11.08 4.84
N ALA A 12 7.22 -10.05 4.92
CA ALA A 12 7.25 -8.98 3.92
C ALA A 12 7.52 -9.52 2.50
N ALA A 13 8.34 -10.57 2.38
CA ALA A 13 8.59 -11.26 1.12
C ALA A 13 7.34 -11.99 0.59
N SER A 14 6.57 -12.66 1.45
CA SER A 14 5.30 -13.28 1.08
C SER A 14 4.29 -12.24 0.60
N MET A 15 4.21 -11.08 1.27
CA MET A 15 3.36 -9.96 0.86
C MET A 15 3.71 -9.45 -0.54
N TYR A 16 5.00 -9.35 -0.88
CA TYR A 16 5.45 -8.99 -2.23
C TYR A 16 4.97 -9.99 -3.28
N GLN A 17 5.19 -11.28 -3.05
CA GLN A 17 4.79 -12.32 -4.01
C GLN A 17 3.28 -12.37 -4.20
N ALA A 18 2.52 -12.27 -3.11
CA ALA A 18 1.07 -12.18 -3.15
C ALA A 18 0.64 -10.96 -3.96
N THR A 19 1.16 -9.77 -3.64
CA THR A 19 0.82 -8.53 -4.35
C THR A 19 1.11 -8.63 -5.84
N ARG A 20 2.20 -9.28 -6.24
CA ARG A 20 2.52 -9.51 -7.65
C ARG A 20 1.46 -10.35 -8.37
N ILE A 21 1.00 -11.44 -7.74
CA ILE A 21 -0.05 -12.33 -8.29
C ILE A 21 -1.40 -11.61 -8.34
N PHE A 22 -1.76 -10.88 -7.28
CA PHE A 22 -3.02 -10.13 -7.21
C PHE A 22 -3.06 -8.96 -8.20
N ALA A 23 -1.94 -8.27 -8.41
CA ALA A 23 -1.86 -7.18 -9.37
C ALA A 23 -2.00 -7.67 -10.83
N SER A 24 -1.43 -8.83 -11.17
CA SER A 24 -1.43 -9.36 -12.54
C SER A 24 -2.69 -10.16 -12.91
N ASN A 25 -3.24 -10.95 -11.98
CA ASN A 25 -4.23 -11.98 -12.35
C ASN A 25 -5.65 -11.68 -11.91
N MET A 26 -5.85 -10.79 -10.92
CA MET A 26 -7.17 -10.58 -10.31
C MET A 26 -7.82 -9.29 -10.80
N ASP A 27 -9.17 -9.23 -10.82
CA ASP A 27 -9.93 -8.05 -11.20
C ASP A 27 -9.64 -6.81 -10.34
N ALA A 28 -9.84 -5.61 -10.91
CA ALA A 28 -9.54 -4.35 -10.23
C ALA A 28 -10.29 -4.19 -8.89
N LYS A 29 -11.54 -4.67 -8.82
CA LYS A 29 -12.35 -4.65 -7.59
C LYS A 29 -11.79 -5.58 -6.50
N MET A 30 -11.25 -6.74 -6.90
CA MET A 30 -10.69 -7.70 -5.96
C MET A 30 -9.29 -7.29 -5.51
N ALA A 31 -8.47 -6.75 -6.43
CA ALA A 31 -7.19 -6.15 -6.12
C ALA A 31 -7.33 -4.96 -5.16
N GLN A 32 -8.34 -4.10 -5.36
CA GLN A 32 -8.63 -2.98 -4.45
C GLN A 32 -8.93 -3.50 -3.02
N ARG A 33 -9.74 -4.55 -2.88
CA ARG A 33 -10.04 -5.16 -1.58
C ARG A 33 -8.78 -5.72 -0.93
N PHE A 34 -7.92 -6.40 -1.70
CA PHE A 34 -6.64 -6.90 -1.21
C PHE A 34 -5.74 -5.75 -0.71
N TYR A 35 -5.66 -4.64 -1.46
CA TYR A 35 -4.87 -3.48 -1.05
C TYR A 35 -5.39 -2.85 0.24
N ASN A 36 -6.71 -2.65 0.35
CA ASN A 36 -7.33 -2.06 1.53
C ASN A 36 -7.19 -2.92 2.79
N ILE A 37 -7.40 -4.23 2.68
CA ILE A 37 -7.53 -5.11 3.84
C ILE A 37 -6.17 -5.65 4.30
N LEU A 38 -5.20 -5.80 3.41
CA LEU A 38 -3.93 -6.47 3.74
C LEU A 38 -2.71 -5.60 3.51
N LEU A 39 -2.57 -5.02 2.32
CA LEU A 39 -1.35 -4.29 1.97
C LEU A 39 -1.24 -2.97 2.76
N LEU A 40 -2.32 -2.20 2.80
CA LEU A 40 -2.36 -0.90 3.48
C LEU A 40 -2.13 -1.00 5.01
N PRO A 41 -2.84 -1.84 5.78
CA PRO A 41 -2.58 -1.94 7.22
C PRO A 41 -1.16 -2.43 7.49
N ARG A 42 -0.66 -3.42 6.74
CA ARG A 42 0.71 -3.91 6.92
C ARG A 42 1.77 -2.83 6.72
N ILE A 43 1.60 -1.97 5.72
CA ILE A 43 2.52 -0.84 5.48
C ILE A 43 2.44 0.17 6.61
N ARG A 44 1.23 0.45 7.11
CA ARG A 44 1.03 1.37 8.25
C ARG A 44 1.72 0.85 9.49
N ASP A 45 1.57 -0.43 9.80
CA ASP A 45 2.18 -1.06 10.97
C ASP A 45 3.72 -1.04 10.88
N ASP A 46 4.28 -1.40 9.72
CA ASP A 46 5.74 -1.42 9.50
C ASP A 46 6.36 -0.01 9.62
N ILE A 47 5.66 1.01 9.10
CA ILE A 47 6.11 2.40 9.21
C ILE A 47 5.92 2.92 10.63
N ASP A 48 4.86 2.55 11.34
CA ASP A 48 4.68 3.01 12.71
C ASP A 48 5.70 2.37 13.66
N GLU A 49 6.00 1.09 13.49
CA GLU A 49 6.93 0.36 14.35
C GLU A 49 8.41 0.69 14.05
N TYR A 50 8.82 0.65 12.78
CA TYR A 50 10.24 0.80 12.41
C TYR A 50 10.62 2.18 11.87
N LYS A 51 9.64 3.08 11.65
CA LYS A 51 9.82 4.40 11.02
C LYS A 51 10.52 4.35 9.64
N LYS A 52 10.65 3.17 9.04
CA LYS A 52 11.25 2.89 7.74
C LYS A 52 10.53 1.72 7.10
N LEU A 53 10.25 1.83 5.80
CA LEU A 53 9.54 0.77 5.07
C LEU A 53 10.49 -0.38 4.68
N ASN A 54 10.05 -1.62 4.90
CA ASN A 54 10.75 -2.80 4.43
C ASN A 54 10.88 -2.83 2.89
N PHE A 55 12.05 -3.24 2.40
CA PHE A 55 12.34 -3.33 0.96
C PHE A 55 11.31 -4.16 0.17
N HIS A 56 10.83 -5.28 0.72
CA HIS A 56 9.84 -6.11 0.04
C HIS A 56 8.46 -5.45 -0.02
N LEU A 57 8.07 -4.69 1.02
CA LEU A 57 6.82 -3.92 1.02
C LEU A 57 6.88 -2.75 0.03
N TYR A 58 8.03 -2.09 -0.07
CA TYR A 58 8.30 -1.09 -1.11
C TYR A 58 8.16 -1.69 -2.52
N MET A 59 8.76 -2.86 -2.77
CA MET A 59 8.60 -3.60 -4.03
C MET A 59 7.14 -4.01 -4.29
N ALA A 60 6.39 -4.35 -3.24
CA ALA A 60 4.97 -4.71 -3.33
C ALA A 60 4.14 -3.51 -3.80
N LEU A 61 4.37 -2.32 -3.22
CA LEU A 61 3.74 -1.07 -3.66
C LEU A 61 4.04 -0.76 -5.12
N ARG A 62 5.30 -0.91 -5.55
CA ARG A 62 5.67 -0.73 -6.96
C ARG A 62 4.92 -1.70 -7.88
N LYS A 63 4.62 -2.91 -7.44
CA LYS A 63 3.82 -3.86 -8.22
C LYS A 63 2.32 -3.54 -8.19
N ALA A 64 1.82 -3.00 -7.09
CA ALA A 64 0.42 -2.58 -6.99
C ALA A 64 0.05 -1.47 -7.99
N LEU A 65 1.00 -0.61 -8.34
CA LEU A 65 0.85 0.47 -9.32
C LEU A 65 0.53 0.02 -10.74
N PHE A 66 0.86 -1.22 -11.10
CA PHE A 66 0.49 -1.78 -12.41
C PHE A 66 -1.05 -1.86 -12.58
N LYS A 67 -1.82 -1.65 -11.50
CA LYS A 67 -3.28 -1.55 -11.53
C LYS A 67 -3.75 -0.22 -10.93
N PRO A 68 -3.66 0.89 -11.67
CA PRO A 68 -3.83 2.24 -11.13
C PRO A 68 -5.21 2.45 -10.48
N SER A 69 -6.30 2.00 -11.11
CA SER A 69 -7.65 2.18 -10.58
C SER A 69 -7.87 1.51 -9.21
N ALA A 70 -7.24 0.36 -8.99
CA ALA A 70 -7.31 -0.36 -7.70
C ALA A 70 -6.37 0.30 -6.67
N PHE A 71 -5.20 0.75 -7.10
CA PHE A 71 -4.22 1.45 -6.26
C PHE A 71 -4.77 2.77 -5.71
N PHE A 72 -5.35 3.62 -6.56
CA PHE A 72 -5.92 4.90 -6.12
C PHE A 72 -7.06 4.70 -5.12
N LYS A 73 -8.01 3.80 -5.43
CA LYS A 73 -9.17 3.54 -4.57
C LYS A 73 -8.86 2.69 -3.33
N GLY A 74 -7.75 1.95 -3.34
CA GLY A 74 -7.39 0.99 -2.29
C GLY A 74 -6.23 1.44 -1.40
N ILE A 75 -5.52 2.50 -1.76
CA ILE A 75 -4.36 3.00 -1.01
C ILE A 75 -4.46 4.51 -0.87
N ILE A 76 -4.52 5.25 -1.98
CA ILE A 76 -4.44 6.71 -1.97
C ILE A 76 -5.66 7.37 -1.30
N LEU A 77 -6.89 7.04 -1.72
CA LEU A 77 -8.10 7.65 -1.14
C LEU A 77 -8.21 7.37 0.37
N PRO A 78 -8.04 6.12 0.86
CA PRO A 78 -8.06 5.83 2.30
C PRO A 78 -6.94 6.53 3.09
N LEU A 79 -5.81 6.85 2.46
CA LEU A 79 -4.75 7.65 3.09
C LEU A 79 -5.15 9.12 3.18
N CYS A 80 -5.76 9.69 2.13
CA CYS A 80 -6.25 11.07 2.14
C CYS A 80 -7.36 11.29 3.16
N GLU A 81 -8.32 10.37 3.26
CA GLU A 81 -9.41 10.43 4.26
C GLU A 81 -8.86 10.34 5.68
N PHE A 82 -7.85 9.49 5.92
CA PHE A 82 -7.22 9.36 7.23
C PHE A 82 -6.55 10.66 7.69
N ILE A 83 -5.92 11.40 6.77
CA ILE A 83 -5.29 12.71 7.02
C ILE A 83 -6.32 13.74 7.48
N HIS A 84 -7.52 13.75 6.87
CA HIS A 84 -8.55 14.73 7.20
C HIS A 84 -9.10 14.55 8.62
N VAL A 85 -9.12 13.32 9.13
CA VAL A 85 -9.66 12.99 10.46
C VAL A 85 -8.64 13.20 11.58
N HIS A 86 -7.33 13.03 11.31
CA HIS A 86 -6.27 13.00 12.35
C HIS A 86 -5.29 14.18 12.28
N SER A 87 -5.78 15.38 11.95
CA SER A 87 -4.97 16.60 11.74
C SER A 87 -4.09 17.04 12.92
N GLY A 88 -4.20 16.41 14.10
CA GLY A 88 -3.36 16.68 15.28
C GLY A 88 -2.17 15.74 15.53
N GLU A 89 -2.21 14.45 15.13
CA GLU A 89 -1.25 13.45 15.66
C GLU A 89 -0.53 12.58 14.61
N SER A 90 -1.00 12.52 13.35
CA SER A 90 -0.49 11.56 12.35
C SER A 90 0.53 12.12 11.33
N LEU A 91 1.20 13.24 11.63
CA LEU A 91 2.12 13.91 10.69
C LEU A 91 3.36 13.07 10.30
N SER A 92 3.81 12.13 11.15
CA SER A 92 4.99 11.28 10.90
C SER A 92 4.70 10.17 9.90
N LEU A 93 3.59 9.45 10.05
CA LEU A 93 3.10 8.44 9.10
C LEU A 93 2.79 9.09 7.75
N CYS A 94 2.26 10.32 7.76
CA CYS A 94 1.94 11.06 6.56
C CYS A 94 3.16 11.60 5.80
N ARG A 95 4.27 11.94 6.47
CA ARG A 95 5.54 12.27 5.77
C ARG A 95 6.19 11.02 5.20
N GLY A 96 6.37 9.97 6.01
CA GLY A 96 6.99 8.72 5.54
C GLY A 96 6.25 8.10 4.35
N VAL A 97 4.93 7.96 4.43
CA VAL A 97 4.14 7.42 3.31
C VAL A 97 4.07 8.39 2.14
N ARG A 98 3.96 9.71 2.35
CA ARG A 98 3.91 10.67 1.24
C ARG A 98 5.24 10.73 0.50
N ASP A 99 6.36 10.77 1.20
CA ASP A 99 7.69 10.82 0.60
C ASP A 99 8.01 9.48 -0.12
N GLU A 100 7.70 8.34 0.50
CA GLU A 100 7.89 7.01 -0.12
C GLU A 100 6.94 6.78 -1.31
N VAL A 101 5.65 7.13 -1.19
CA VAL A 101 4.68 7.01 -2.29
C VAL A 101 5.01 8.01 -3.40
N PHE A 102 5.44 9.23 -3.08
CA PHE A 102 5.88 10.21 -4.07
C PHE A 102 7.12 9.73 -4.82
N LEU A 103 8.11 9.16 -4.12
CA LEU A 103 9.30 8.51 -4.69
C LEU A 103 8.95 7.30 -5.57
N ILE A 104 7.95 6.51 -5.17
CA ILE A 104 7.43 5.37 -5.93
C ILE A 104 6.64 5.84 -7.18
N LEU A 105 6.01 7.01 -7.14
CA LEU A 105 5.28 7.62 -8.25
C LEU A 105 6.18 8.42 -9.21
N GLN A 106 7.38 8.84 -8.80
CA GLN A 106 8.35 9.54 -9.66
C GLN A 106 8.60 8.83 -11.01
N PRO A 107 8.82 7.51 -11.09
CA PRO A 107 9.06 6.84 -12.37
C PRO A 107 7.81 6.68 -13.26
N ILE A 108 6.60 7.02 -12.77
CA ILE A 108 5.34 6.79 -13.49
C ILE A 108 4.78 8.07 -14.13
N ASN A 109 5.41 9.24 -13.96
CA ASN A 109 5.03 10.47 -14.67
C ASN A 109 3.54 10.86 -14.48
N ILE A 110 2.96 10.58 -13.30
CA ILE A 110 1.58 10.96 -12.95
C ILE A 110 1.50 12.39 -12.36
N ILE A 111 2.61 13.11 -12.25
CA ILE A 111 2.64 14.50 -11.71
C ILE A 111 2.28 15.57 -12.78
N TRP A 112 1.76 15.19 -13.96
CA TRP A 112 1.26 16.13 -14.98
C TRP A 112 -0.16 15.83 -15.48
N LEU A 113 -1.06 15.32 -14.64
CA LEU A 113 -2.52 15.30 -14.89
C LEU A 113 -3.30 15.78 -13.66
#